data_AF-R9MR44-F1
#
_entry.id   AF-R9MR44-F1
#
_cell.length_a   1.000
_cell.length_b   1.000
_cell.length_c   1.000
_cell.angle_alpha   90.00
_cell.angle_beta   90.00
_cell.angle_gamma   90.00
#
_symmetry.space_group_name_H-M   'P 1'
#
loop_
_entity.id
_entity.type
_entity.pdbx_description
1 polymer ?
#
loop_
_entity_poly.entity_id
_entity_poly.type
_entity_poly.pdbx_seq_one_letter_code
_entity_poly.pdbx_strand_id
1 'polypeptide(L)'
;MMKIAYEHELRNLQSWINNVNMGLASVGTVATDLASANNTCYQINTIAEEIVKEYPFYARELKNISTNLFKSSAYGTVTVNNAAFGELYIIIGHIVEEPVDVAIWYEIHPRIVAISQELFCDGYYDSAAEKAIKEVETRLRELFQLLKPGVTVPTKVGDIIGALLTEKGAYHFADLSTASGKDYRRGIQSIFEGTFAAYRNPSAHENLSCTKREAMEQIMLASQLMHVLDK
;
A
#
# COMPACT_ATOMS: atom_id res chain seq x y z
N MET A 1 -3.71 -15.01 0.17
CA MET A 1 -3.47 -14.63 1.58
C MET A 1 -2.09 -13.98 1.58
N MET A 2 -2.03 -12.70 1.98
CA MET A 2 -0.86 -11.85 1.85
C MET A 2 0.34 -12.46 2.59
N LYS A 3 1.49 -12.62 1.91
CA LYS A 3 2.67 -13.29 2.50
C LYS A 3 3.49 -12.28 3.30
N ILE A 4 3.08 -12.00 4.53
CA ILE A 4 3.81 -11.13 5.45
C ILE A 4 4.97 -11.87 6.13
N ALA A 5 6.08 -11.17 6.38
CA ALA A 5 7.30 -11.77 6.94
C ALA A 5 7.08 -12.40 8.33
N TYR A 6 6.09 -11.89 9.07
CA TYR A 6 5.74 -12.28 10.44
C TYR A 6 4.44 -13.10 10.53
N GLU A 7 4.00 -13.71 9.42
CA GLU A 7 2.71 -14.41 9.36
C GLU A 7 2.62 -15.59 10.34
N HIS A 8 3.74 -16.26 10.57
CA HIS A 8 3.83 -17.37 11.52
C HIS A 8 3.67 -16.88 12.97
N GLU A 9 4.38 -15.81 13.33
CA GLU A 9 4.34 -15.17 14.65
C GLU A 9 2.95 -14.60 14.91
N LEU A 10 2.33 -13.95 13.91
CA LEU A 10 1.00 -13.39 14.01
C LEU A 10 -0.06 -14.47 14.27
N ARG A 11 -0.02 -15.58 13.53
CA ARG A 11 -0.95 -16.71 13.74
C ARG A 11 -0.80 -17.33 15.12
N ASN A 12 0.44 -17.56 15.56
CA ASN A 12 0.71 -18.13 16.88
C ASN A 12 0.21 -17.20 17.99
N LEU A 13 0.49 -15.89 17.87
CA LEU A 13 0.05 -14.90 18.84
C LEU A 13 -1.48 -14.78 18.86
N GLN A 14 -2.14 -14.78 17.70
CA GLN A 14 -3.60 -14.77 17.60
C GLN A 14 -4.22 -15.99 18.27
N SER A 15 -3.66 -17.18 18.04
CA SER A 15 -4.11 -18.40 18.73
C SER A 15 -3.95 -18.30 20.24
N TRP A 16 -2.83 -17.74 20.73
CA TRP A 16 -2.60 -17.51 22.15
C TRP A 16 -3.62 -16.52 22.72
N ILE A 17 -3.86 -15.39 22.03
CA ILE A 17 -4.84 -14.37 22.44
C ILE A 17 -6.23 -14.99 22.59
N ASN A 18 -6.66 -15.80 21.63
CA ASN A 18 -7.96 -16.47 21.67
C ASN A 18 -8.09 -17.39 22.90
N ASN A 19 -7.05 -18.16 23.22
CA ASN A 19 -7.03 -19.02 24.40
C ASN A 19 -7.08 -18.22 25.71
N VAL A 20 -6.32 -17.14 25.81
CA VAL A 20 -6.33 -16.26 26.99
C VAL A 20 -7.69 -15.59 27.15
N ASN A 21 -8.30 -15.11 26.06
CA ASN A 21 -9.63 -14.49 26.10
C ASN A 21 -10.68 -15.47 26.64
N MET A 22 -10.66 -16.74 26.20
CA MET A 22 -11.54 -17.78 26.73
C MET A 22 -11.27 -18.08 28.22
N GLY A 23 -10.00 -18.11 28.62
CA GLY A 23 -9.61 -18.32 30.02
C GLY A 23 -10.06 -17.18 30.94
N LEU A 24 -9.88 -15.92 30.51
CA LEU A 24 -10.33 -14.75 31.24
C LEU A 24 -11.86 -14.70 31.35
N ALA A 25 -12.59 -15.06 30.29
CA ALA A 25 -14.05 -15.09 30.30
C ALA A 25 -14.62 -16.17 31.24
N SER A 26 -13.89 -17.27 31.44
CA SER A 26 -14.37 -18.40 32.25
C SER A 26 -13.93 -18.34 33.72
N VAL A 27 -12.67 -17.97 33.98
CA VAL A 27 -12.04 -18.06 35.32
C VAL A 27 -11.65 -16.68 35.87
N GLY A 28 -11.67 -15.62 35.05
CA GLY A 28 -11.30 -14.25 35.46
C GLY A 28 -9.80 -13.98 35.58
N THR A 29 -8.97 -15.02 35.52
CA THR A 29 -7.50 -14.94 35.53
C THR A 29 -6.89 -16.04 34.68
N VAL A 30 -5.74 -15.75 34.07
CA VAL A 30 -4.95 -16.72 33.28
C VAL A 30 -3.51 -16.66 33.76
N ALA A 31 -2.94 -17.84 34.04
CA ALA A 31 -1.54 -18.00 34.42
C ALA A 31 -0.82 -18.90 33.42
N THR A 32 0.47 -18.65 33.22
CA THR A 32 1.34 -19.44 32.33
C THR A 32 2.72 -19.59 32.94
N ASP A 33 3.49 -20.56 32.46
CA ASP A 33 4.91 -20.69 32.81
C ASP A 33 5.76 -19.57 32.16
N LEU A 34 6.94 -19.35 32.72
CA LEU A 34 7.84 -18.27 32.28
C LEU A 34 8.36 -18.46 30.85
N ALA A 35 8.55 -19.70 30.38
CA ALA A 35 9.05 -19.95 29.03
C ALA A 35 8.00 -19.58 27.98
N SER A 36 6.75 -19.98 28.20
CA SER A 36 5.61 -19.58 27.37
C SER A 36 5.42 -18.05 27.37
N ALA A 37 5.53 -17.40 28.53
CA ALA A 37 5.45 -15.94 28.63
C ALA A 37 6.55 -15.23 27.81
N ASN A 38 7.80 -15.69 27.94
CA ASN A 38 8.92 -15.13 27.18
C ASN A 38 8.73 -15.32 25.66
N ASN A 39 8.21 -16.47 25.23
CA ASN A 39 7.90 -16.73 23.82
C ASN A 39 6.80 -15.79 23.29
N THR A 40 5.75 -15.54 24.07
CA THR A 40 4.71 -14.55 23.71
C THR A 40 5.32 -13.15 23.57
N CYS A 41 6.16 -12.71 24.51
CA CYS A 41 6.84 -11.41 24.41
C CYS A 41 7.78 -11.32 23.21
N TYR A 42 8.47 -12.41 22.86
CA TYR A 42 9.28 -12.48 21.64
C TYR A 42 8.44 -12.24 20.38
N GLN A 43 7.33 -12.97 20.22
CA GLN A 43 6.43 -12.82 19.06
C GLN A 43 5.88 -11.39 18.94
N ILE A 44 5.47 -10.79 20.07
CA ILE A 44 5.00 -9.39 20.12
C ILE A 44 6.09 -8.43 19.60
N ASN A 45 7.32 -8.59 20.05
CA ASN A 45 8.43 -7.73 19.64
C ASN A 45 8.80 -7.92 18.15
N THR A 46 8.77 -9.16 17.64
CA THR A 46 8.99 -9.43 16.22
C THR A 46 7.94 -8.75 15.35
N ILE A 47 6.65 -8.88 15.69
CA ILE A 47 5.58 -8.18 14.97
C ILE A 47 5.76 -6.67 15.05
N ALA A 48 6.11 -6.14 16.22
CA ALA A 48 6.35 -4.71 16.42
C ALA A 48 7.48 -4.15 15.54
N GLU A 49 8.53 -4.93 15.28
CA GLU A 49 9.64 -4.55 14.41
C GLU A 49 9.20 -4.51 12.94
N GLU A 50 8.42 -5.49 12.51
CA GLU A 50 7.98 -5.62 11.12
C GLU A 50 6.94 -4.58 10.72
N ILE A 51 6.03 -4.18 11.63
CA ILE A 51 4.97 -3.21 11.32
C ILE A 51 5.39 -1.75 11.55
N VAL A 52 6.65 -1.47 11.93
CA VAL A 52 7.05 -0.14 12.39
C VAL A 52 6.83 0.97 11.35
N LYS A 53 6.85 0.61 10.06
CA LYS A 53 6.64 1.57 8.96
C LYS A 53 5.16 1.82 8.69
N GLU A 54 4.35 0.77 8.74
CA GLU A 54 2.91 0.79 8.48
C GLU A 54 2.15 1.33 9.68
N TYR A 55 2.50 0.90 10.89
CA TYR A 55 1.81 1.23 12.14
C TYR A 55 2.79 1.63 13.25
N PRO A 56 3.48 2.79 13.15
CA PRO A 56 4.48 3.22 14.12
C PRO A 56 3.94 3.39 15.54
N PHE A 57 2.67 3.80 15.68
CA PHE A 57 2.00 3.87 16.97
C PHE A 57 1.87 2.47 17.59
N TYR A 58 1.31 1.50 16.86
CA TYR A 58 1.17 0.12 17.36
C TYR A 58 2.50 -0.55 17.63
N ALA A 59 3.51 -0.35 16.78
CA ALA A 59 4.85 -0.88 17.03
C ALA A 59 5.42 -0.43 18.38
N ARG A 60 5.20 0.84 18.77
CA ARG A 60 5.61 1.35 20.08
C ARG A 60 4.77 0.74 21.21
N GLU A 61 3.45 0.71 21.06
CA GLU A 61 2.57 0.17 22.10
C GLU A 61 2.78 -1.33 22.32
N LEU A 62 3.02 -2.13 21.27
CA LEU A 62 3.38 -3.54 21.37
C LEU A 62 4.66 -3.75 22.18
N LYS A 63 5.68 -2.89 21.99
CA LYS A 63 6.90 -2.92 22.81
C LYS A 63 6.63 -2.58 24.27
N ASN A 64 5.72 -1.65 24.56
CA ASN A 64 5.32 -1.35 25.93
C ASN A 64 4.57 -2.55 26.56
N ILE A 65 3.62 -3.12 25.82
CA ILE A 65 2.85 -4.30 26.22
C ILE A 65 3.78 -5.47 26.55
N SER A 66 4.80 -5.74 25.74
CA SER A 66 5.71 -6.87 25.96
C SER A 66 6.45 -6.79 27.31
N THR A 67 6.58 -5.60 27.90
CA THR A 67 7.21 -5.40 29.21
C THR A 67 6.26 -5.55 30.41
N ASN A 68 4.95 -5.39 30.21
CA ASN A 68 3.98 -5.32 31.30
C ASN A 68 2.78 -6.29 31.16
N LEU A 69 2.77 -7.11 30.10
CA LEU A 69 1.74 -8.11 29.81
C LEU A 69 1.66 -9.20 30.89
N PHE A 70 2.78 -9.55 31.49
CA PHE A 70 2.86 -10.58 32.52
C PHE A 70 3.25 -9.99 33.87
N LYS A 71 2.48 -10.29 34.91
CA LYS A 71 2.75 -9.93 36.31
C LYS A 71 3.40 -11.13 37.00
N SER A 72 4.46 -10.86 37.76
CA SER A 72 5.13 -11.89 38.55
C SER A 72 4.15 -12.54 39.53
N SER A 73 4.14 -13.87 39.59
CA SER A 73 3.44 -14.61 40.63
C SER A 73 4.37 -15.61 41.32
N ALA A 74 3.90 -16.20 42.42
CA ALA A 74 4.67 -17.17 43.17
C ALA A 74 4.87 -18.48 42.38
N TYR A 75 5.94 -19.21 42.70
CA TYR A 75 6.18 -20.58 42.20
C TYR A 75 6.39 -20.73 40.69
N GLY A 76 7.13 -19.81 40.05
CA GLY A 76 7.59 -19.97 38.66
C GLY A 76 6.51 -19.78 37.58
N THR A 77 5.33 -19.32 37.98
CA THR A 77 4.24 -18.93 37.07
C THR A 77 4.13 -17.41 37.01
N VAL A 78 3.52 -16.90 35.94
CA VAL A 78 3.15 -15.50 35.77
C VAL A 78 1.68 -15.38 35.40
N THR A 79 1.03 -14.29 35.81
CA THR A 79 -0.37 -14.01 35.48
C THR A 79 -0.49 -12.92 34.43
N VAL A 80 -1.53 -13.01 33.60
CA VAL A 80 -1.80 -12.00 32.56
C VAL A 80 -2.28 -10.69 33.18
N ASN A 81 -1.75 -9.58 32.69
CA ASN A 81 -2.25 -8.25 32.98
C ASN A 81 -3.44 -7.92 32.06
N ASN A 82 -4.66 -8.01 32.58
CA ASN A 82 -5.89 -7.83 31.80
C ASN A 82 -5.96 -6.51 31.01
N ALA A 83 -5.39 -5.42 31.54
CA ALA A 83 -5.37 -4.14 30.84
C ALA A 83 -4.48 -4.18 29.59
N ALA A 84 -3.21 -4.59 29.75
CA ALA A 84 -2.26 -4.74 28.64
C ALA A 84 -2.72 -5.81 27.63
N PHE A 85 -3.39 -6.85 28.10
CA PHE A 85 -4.00 -7.86 27.24
C PHE A 85 -5.13 -7.27 26.38
N GLY A 86 -5.99 -6.42 26.93
CA GLY A 86 -7.05 -5.76 26.17
C GLY A 86 -6.50 -4.87 25.05
N GLU A 87 -5.42 -4.12 25.32
CA GLU A 87 -4.72 -3.34 24.30
C GLU A 87 -4.13 -4.24 23.21
N LEU A 88 -3.44 -5.32 23.61
CA LEU A 88 -2.87 -6.31 22.69
C LEU A 88 -3.93 -6.95 21.80
N TYR A 89 -5.08 -7.33 22.38
CA TYR A 89 -6.20 -7.95 21.67
C TYR A 89 -6.69 -7.06 20.52
N ILE A 90 -6.88 -5.76 20.78
CA ILE A 90 -7.35 -4.81 19.78
C ILE A 90 -6.28 -4.57 18.71
N ILE A 91 -5.02 -4.37 19.10
CA ILE A 91 -3.93 -4.12 18.16
C ILE A 91 -3.73 -5.31 17.21
N ILE A 92 -3.61 -6.52 17.75
CA ILE A 92 -3.41 -7.73 16.94
C ILE A 92 -4.65 -8.05 16.12
N GLY A 93 -5.86 -7.84 16.65
CA GLY A 93 -7.10 -7.97 15.89
C GLY A 93 -7.11 -7.08 14.65
N HIS A 94 -6.69 -5.82 14.80
CA HIS A 94 -6.58 -4.90 13.67
C HIS A 94 -5.49 -5.34 12.67
N ILE A 95 -4.30 -5.72 13.13
CA ILE A 95 -3.20 -6.16 12.23
C ILE A 95 -3.58 -7.43 11.45
N VAL A 96 -4.40 -8.32 12.01
CA VAL A 96 -4.89 -9.51 11.31
C VAL A 96 -5.85 -9.12 10.17
N GLU A 97 -6.76 -8.18 10.41
CA GLU A 97 -7.74 -7.73 9.41
C GLU A 97 -7.11 -6.80 8.37
N GLU A 98 -6.19 -5.93 8.78
CA GLU A 98 -5.51 -4.92 7.96
C GLU A 98 -3.98 -4.95 8.19
N PRO A 99 -3.27 -5.95 7.64
CA PRO A 99 -1.82 -6.11 7.85
C PRO A 99 -0.95 -5.04 7.17
N VAL A 100 -1.50 -4.29 6.21
CA VAL A 100 -0.87 -3.14 5.55
C VAL A 100 -1.91 -2.03 5.51
N ASP A 101 -1.50 -0.82 5.88
CA ASP A 101 -2.35 0.38 5.79
C ASP A 101 -2.82 0.57 4.34
N VAL A 102 -4.11 0.33 4.12
CA VAL A 102 -4.75 0.50 2.80
C VAL A 102 -5.44 1.86 2.66
N ALA A 103 -5.39 2.73 3.66
CA ALA A 103 -6.10 4.00 3.64
C ALA A 103 -5.64 4.90 2.49
N ILE A 104 -4.36 4.80 2.12
CA ILE A 104 -3.81 5.55 0.98
C ILE A 104 -4.50 5.22 -0.35
N TRP A 105 -5.11 4.04 -0.49
CA TRP A 105 -5.81 3.64 -1.72
C TRP A 105 -7.13 4.37 -1.93
N TYR A 106 -7.72 4.96 -0.90
CA TYR A 106 -8.89 5.84 -1.05
C TYR A 106 -8.55 7.15 -1.78
N GLU A 107 -7.29 7.57 -1.76
CA GLU A 107 -6.79 8.77 -2.44
C GLU A 107 -6.27 8.48 -3.86
N ILE A 108 -6.27 7.21 -4.28
CA ILE A 108 -5.80 6.77 -5.60
C ILE A 108 -6.96 6.69 -6.58
N HIS A 109 -6.71 7.12 -7.82
CA HIS A 109 -7.68 7.06 -8.90
C HIS A 109 -8.27 5.64 -9.06
N PRO A 110 -9.61 5.46 -9.13
CA PRO A 110 -10.24 4.13 -9.12
C PRO A 110 -9.73 3.15 -10.18
N ARG A 111 -9.45 3.62 -11.40
CA ARG A 111 -8.83 2.79 -12.45
C ARG A 111 -7.46 2.24 -12.03
N ILE A 112 -6.66 3.02 -11.33
CA ILE A 112 -5.33 2.59 -10.85
C ILE A 112 -5.47 1.65 -9.65
N VAL A 113 -6.40 1.92 -8.73
CA VAL A 113 -6.71 0.99 -7.63
C VAL A 113 -7.01 -0.41 -8.17
N ALA A 114 -7.89 -0.49 -9.16
CA ALA A 114 -8.38 -1.74 -9.73
C ALA A 114 -7.29 -2.65 -10.34
N ILE A 115 -6.15 -2.10 -10.75
CA ILE A 115 -5.08 -2.88 -11.40
C ILE A 115 -3.80 -3.03 -10.58
N SER A 116 -3.59 -2.21 -9.54
CA SER A 116 -2.33 -2.16 -8.79
C SER A 116 -2.45 -2.52 -7.31
N GLN A 117 -3.62 -2.36 -6.69
CA GLN A 117 -3.75 -2.51 -5.23
C GLN A 117 -3.36 -3.89 -4.74
N GLU A 118 -3.97 -4.93 -5.28
CA GLU A 118 -3.73 -6.32 -4.86
C GLU A 118 -2.26 -6.70 -5.03
N LEU A 119 -1.67 -6.37 -6.18
CA LEU A 119 -0.25 -6.62 -6.45
C LEU A 119 0.67 -5.93 -5.44
N PHE A 120 0.38 -4.67 -5.12
CA PHE A 120 1.19 -3.91 -4.18
C PHE A 120 1.10 -4.49 -2.77
N CYS A 121 -0.11 -4.84 -2.32
CA CYS A 121 -0.35 -5.47 -1.03
C CYS A 121 0.35 -6.84 -0.94
N ASP A 122 0.37 -7.61 -2.03
CA ASP A 122 1.05 -8.90 -2.10
C ASP A 122 2.59 -8.79 -2.24
N GLY A 123 3.14 -7.57 -2.31
CA GLY A 123 4.57 -7.31 -2.39
C GLY A 123 5.16 -7.36 -3.80
N TYR A 124 4.33 -7.49 -4.83
CA TYR A 124 4.71 -7.40 -6.25
C TYR A 124 4.84 -5.93 -6.70
N TYR A 125 5.74 -5.20 -6.06
CA TYR A 125 5.87 -3.74 -6.20
C TYR A 125 6.21 -3.29 -7.63
N ASP A 126 7.12 -4.01 -8.29
CA ASP A 126 7.49 -3.78 -9.69
C ASP A 126 6.29 -3.91 -10.64
N SER A 127 5.55 -5.01 -10.50
CA SER A 127 4.38 -5.32 -11.30
C SER A 127 3.24 -4.34 -11.03
N ALA A 128 3.03 -3.94 -9.77
CA ALA A 128 2.03 -2.96 -9.40
C ALA A 128 2.31 -1.60 -10.05
N ALA A 129 3.57 -1.14 -10.03
CA ALA A 129 3.98 0.11 -10.65
C ALA A 129 3.87 0.05 -12.19
N GLU A 130 4.34 -1.03 -12.82
CA GLU A 130 4.26 -1.21 -14.27
C GLU A 130 2.81 -1.17 -14.76
N LYS A 131 1.89 -1.90 -14.08
CA LYS A 131 0.47 -1.90 -14.43
C LYS A 131 -0.16 -0.52 -14.29
N ALA A 132 0.21 0.27 -13.27
CA ALA A 132 -0.29 1.62 -13.10
C ALA A 132 0.05 2.52 -14.30
N ILE A 133 1.32 2.50 -14.73
CA ILE A 133 1.78 3.30 -15.88
C ILE A 133 1.14 2.80 -17.19
N LYS A 134 0.99 1.48 -17.36
CA LYS A 134 0.33 0.88 -18.52
C LYS A 134 -1.16 1.22 -18.60
N GLU A 135 -1.83 1.38 -17.46
CA GLU A 135 -3.23 1.79 -17.42
C GLU A 135 -3.40 3.25 -17.88
N VAL A 136 -2.46 4.14 -17.52
CA VAL A 136 -2.40 5.51 -18.09
C VAL A 136 -2.22 5.48 -19.61
N GLU A 137 -1.37 4.58 -20.13
CA GLU A 137 -1.21 4.38 -21.57
C GLU A 137 -2.52 3.96 -22.24
N THR A 138 -3.23 3.04 -21.61
CA THR A 138 -4.52 2.52 -22.08
C THR A 138 -5.53 3.65 -22.16
N ARG A 139 -5.63 4.50 -21.13
CA ARG A 139 -6.50 5.67 -21.15
C ARG A 139 -6.15 6.66 -22.27
N LEU A 140 -4.86 6.94 -22.48
CA LEU A 140 -4.43 7.80 -23.60
C LEU A 140 -4.87 7.23 -24.97
N ARG A 141 -4.76 5.91 -25.14
CA ARG A 141 -5.18 5.23 -26.38
C ARG A 141 -6.70 5.31 -26.59
N GLU A 142 -7.48 5.12 -25.53
CA GLU A 142 -8.94 5.30 -25.56
C GLU A 142 -9.33 6.73 -25.98
N LEU A 143 -8.73 7.74 -25.35
CA LEU A 143 -8.98 9.15 -25.68
C LEU A 143 -8.58 9.49 -27.12
N PHE A 144 -7.49 8.91 -27.61
CA PHE A 144 -7.07 9.09 -29.00
C PHE A 144 -8.13 8.56 -29.97
N GLN A 145 -8.62 7.34 -29.75
CA GLN A 145 -9.65 6.74 -30.59
C GLN A 145 -10.95 7.56 -30.58
N LEU A 146 -11.34 8.07 -29.41
CA LEU A 146 -12.53 8.89 -29.23
C LEU A 146 -12.41 10.24 -29.97
N LEU A 147 -11.28 10.93 -29.84
CA LEU A 147 -11.10 12.29 -30.35
C LEU A 147 -10.60 12.34 -31.79
N LYS A 148 -10.05 11.24 -32.31
CA LYS A 148 -9.58 11.11 -33.69
C LYS A 148 -10.16 9.84 -34.35
N PRO A 149 -11.49 9.77 -34.54
CA PRO A 149 -12.14 8.61 -35.11
C PRO A 149 -11.65 8.34 -36.54
N GLY A 150 -11.48 7.06 -36.88
CA GLY A 150 -11.01 6.62 -38.20
C GLY A 150 -9.50 6.75 -38.44
N VAL A 151 -8.75 7.31 -37.49
CA VAL A 151 -7.28 7.34 -37.53
C VAL A 151 -6.74 6.12 -36.79
N THR A 152 -5.85 5.37 -37.44
CA THR A 152 -5.15 4.23 -36.81
C THR A 152 -4.38 4.71 -35.59
N VAL A 153 -4.56 4.03 -34.45
CA VAL A 153 -3.86 4.37 -33.21
C VAL A 153 -2.36 4.16 -33.38
N PRO A 154 -1.52 5.18 -33.11
CA PRO A 154 -0.08 5.04 -33.18
C PRO A 154 0.47 3.97 -32.24
N THR A 155 1.50 3.25 -32.67
CA THR A 155 2.16 2.25 -31.82
C THR A 155 2.93 2.91 -30.68
N LYS A 156 3.62 4.02 -30.95
CA LYS A 156 4.42 4.75 -29.95
C LYS A 156 3.53 5.67 -29.12
N VAL A 157 3.58 5.53 -27.80
CA VAL A 157 2.82 6.37 -26.87
C VAL A 157 3.18 7.86 -27.00
N GLY A 158 4.43 8.19 -27.33
CA GLY A 158 4.86 9.57 -27.57
C GLY A 158 4.07 10.27 -28.68
N ASP A 159 3.72 9.56 -29.74
CA ASP A 159 2.92 10.11 -30.85
C ASP A 159 1.48 10.38 -30.40
N ILE A 160 0.94 9.55 -29.50
CA ILE A 160 -0.38 9.73 -28.89
C ILE A 160 -0.37 10.96 -27.98
N ILE A 161 0.64 11.08 -27.11
CA ILE A 161 0.83 12.25 -26.23
C ILE A 161 0.93 13.52 -27.07
N GLY A 162 1.75 13.52 -28.13
CA GLY A 162 1.87 14.65 -29.05
C GLY A 162 0.54 15.04 -29.70
N ALA A 163 -0.25 14.05 -30.12
CA ALA A 163 -1.54 14.25 -30.75
C ALA A 163 -2.64 14.76 -29.80
N LEU A 164 -2.55 14.44 -28.51
CA LEU A 164 -3.59 14.76 -27.52
C LEU A 164 -3.24 15.97 -26.65
N LEU A 165 -2.01 16.06 -26.15
CA LEU A 165 -1.65 16.92 -25.01
C LEU A 165 -0.84 18.18 -25.37
N THR A 166 -0.32 18.29 -26.60
CA THR A 166 0.35 19.53 -27.08
C THR A 166 -0.59 20.73 -27.09
N GLU A 167 -0.09 21.97 -27.15
CA GLU A 167 -0.96 23.18 -27.17
C GLU A 167 -2.08 23.13 -28.22
N LYS A 168 -1.86 22.43 -29.35
CA LYS A 168 -2.85 22.20 -30.43
C LYS A 168 -3.44 20.78 -30.44
N GLY A 169 -3.21 20.01 -29.39
CA GLY A 169 -3.65 18.63 -29.24
C GLY A 169 -5.17 18.51 -29.08
N ALA A 170 -5.70 17.33 -29.41
CA ALA A 170 -7.16 17.13 -29.46
C ALA A 170 -7.83 17.11 -28.08
N TYR A 171 -7.11 16.80 -27.00
CA TYR A 171 -7.69 16.70 -25.66
C TYR A 171 -7.56 18.02 -24.89
N HIS A 172 -8.68 18.60 -24.47
CA HIS A 172 -8.77 19.96 -23.92
C HIS A 172 -8.96 19.89 -22.40
N PHE A 173 -7.87 19.94 -21.64
CA PHE A 173 -7.87 19.82 -20.16
C PHE A 173 -7.43 21.10 -19.43
N ALA A 174 -7.18 22.18 -20.17
CA ALA A 174 -6.69 23.45 -19.63
C ALA A 174 -7.23 24.64 -20.45
N ASP A 175 -7.47 25.78 -19.80
CA ASP A 175 -7.82 27.04 -20.45
C ASP A 175 -6.56 27.73 -21.04
N LEU A 176 -6.47 27.77 -22.36
CA LEU A 176 -5.31 28.32 -23.08
C LEU A 176 -5.42 29.82 -23.37
N SER A 177 -6.47 30.50 -22.88
CA SER A 177 -6.59 31.96 -23.00
C SER A 177 -5.58 32.70 -22.11
N THR A 178 -5.02 32.04 -21.10
CA THR A 178 -4.07 32.61 -20.16
C THR A 178 -2.66 32.02 -20.33
N ALA A 179 -1.63 32.81 -20.02
CA ALA A 179 -0.25 32.31 -20.00
C ALA A 179 -0.09 31.13 -19.03
N SER A 180 -0.71 31.21 -17.85
CA SER A 180 -0.66 30.17 -16.83
C SER A 180 -1.26 28.84 -17.31
N GLY A 181 -2.40 28.86 -18.00
CA GLY A 181 -3.00 27.64 -18.52
C GLY A 181 -2.21 27.01 -19.68
N LYS A 182 -1.56 27.82 -20.51
CA LYS A 182 -0.59 27.34 -21.51
C LYS A 182 0.63 26.68 -20.87
N ASP A 183 1.21 27.32 -19.86
CA ASP A 183 2.34 26.77 -19.11
C ASP A 183 1.97 25.48 -18.38
N TYR A 184 0.79 25.43 -17.76
CA TYR A 184 0.26 24.22 -17.12
C TYR A 184 0.13 23.08 -18.12
N ARG A 185 -0.49 23.31 -19.28
CA ARG A 185 -0.62 22.30 -20.34
C ARG A 185 0.74 21.76 -20.80
N ARG A 186 1.70 22.66 -21.06
CA ARG A 186 3.06 22.28 -21.44
C ARG A 186 3.73 21.46 -20.34
N GLY A 187 3.60 21.87 -19.08
CA GLY A 187 4.14 21.14 -17.93
C GLY A 187 3.57 19.73 -17.82
N ILE A 188 2.25 19.59 -17.91
CA ILE A 188 1.57 18.29 -17.92
C ILE A 188 2.07 17.41 -19.07
N GLN A 189 2.16 17.95 -20.30
CA GLN A 189 2.71 17.21 -21.43
C GLN A 189 4.11 16.67 -21.10
N SER A 190 5.00 17.51 -20.57
CA SER A 190 6.37 17.09 -20.20
C SER A 190 6.38 16.01 -19.11
N ILE A 191 5.45 16.05 -18.15
CA ILE A 191 5.33 14.99 -17.13
C ILE A 191 4.90 13.67 -17.77
N PHE A 192 3.91 13.69 -18.67
CA PHE A 192 3.51 12.49 -19.42
C PHE A 192 4.70 11.92 -20.22
N GLU A 193 5.36 12.74 -21.02
CA GLU A 193 6.51 12.33 -21.83
C GLU A 193 7.64 11.74 -20.96
N GLY A 194 7.97 12.43 -19.86
CA GLY A 194 8.99 11.98 -18.91
C GLY A 194 8.63 10.66 -18.24
N THR A 195 7.37 10.49 -17.83
CA THR A 195 6.88 9.26 -17.18
C THR A 195 7.02 8.06 -18.11
N PHE A 196 6.58 8.19 -19.36
CA PHE A 196 6.67 7.11 -20.34
C PHE A 196 8.11 6.82 -20.77
N ALA A 197 8.95 7.86 -20.87
CA ALA A 197 10.37 7.69 -21.16
C ALA A 197 11.13 7.00 -20.02
N ALA A 198 10.81 7.30 -18.76
CA ALA A 198 11.53 6.79 -17.59
C ALA A 198 11.08 5.39 -17.15
N TYR A 199 9.78 5.08 -17.24
CA TYR A 199 9.24 3.86 -16.64
C TYR A 199 8.71 2.87 -17.68
N ARG A 200 7.89 3.33 -18.63
CA ARG A 200 7.23 2.44 -19.59
C ARG A 200 8.16 1.92 -20.67
N ASN A 201 9.03 2.79 -21.21
CA ASN A 201 9.95 2.39 -22.27
C ASN A 201 11.01 1.41 -21.76
N PRO A 202 11.68 1.62 -20.62
CA PRO A 202 12.68 0.66 -20.15
C PRO A 202 12.05 -0.66 -19.69
N SER A 203 10.87 -0.65 -19.06
CA SER A 203 10.14 -1.88 -18.71
C SER A 203 9.71 -2.73 -19.92
N ALA A 204 9.61 -2.13 -21.11
CA ALA A 204 9.37 -2.88 -22.35
C ALA A 204 10.60 -3.67 -22.85
N HIS A 205 11.78 -3.37 -22.31
CA HIS A 205 13.06 -3.91 -22.75
C HIS A 205 13.76 -4.74 -21.68
N GLU A 206 13.49 -4.47 -20.40
CA GLU A 206 14.10 -5.13 -19.25
C GLU A 206 13.16 -5.13 -18.04
N ASN A 207 13.27 -6.13 -17.16
CA ASN A 207 12.53 -6.16 -15.90
C ASN A 207 13.16 -5.19 -14.89
N LEU A 208 12.44 -4.11 -14.57
CA LEU A 208 12.89 -3.13 -13.59
C LEU A 208 12.48 -3.54 -12.18
N SER A 209 13.45 -3.72 -11.28
CA SER A 209 13.13 -3.87 -9.85
C SER A 209 12.65 -2.55 -9.27
N CYS A 210 11.61 -2.61 -8.44
CA CYS A 210 11.03 -1.43 -7.79
C CYS A 210 10.87 -1.69 -6.29
N THR A 211 11.35 -0.77 -5.44
CA THR A 211 11.08 -0.86 -4.00
C THR A 211 9.63 -0.51 -3.68
N LYS A 212 9.13 -0.90 -2.50
CA LYS A 212 7.80 -0.49 -2.00
C LYS A 212 7.54 1.01 -2.12
N ARG A 213 8.54 1.82 -1.72
CA ARG A 213 8.49 3.29 -1.79
C ARG A 213 8.36 3.78 -3.23
N GLU A 214 9.24 3.32 -4.11
CA GLU A 214 9.26 3.75 -5.53
C GLU A 214 7.98 3.33 -6.26
N ALA A 215 7.45 2.14 -5.95
CA ALA A 215 6.21 1.68 -6.53
C ALA A 215 5.03 2.57 -6.12
N MET A 216 4.96 2.94 -4.83
CA MET A 216 3.95 3.88 -4.35
C MET A 216 4.07 5.26 -5.01
N GLU A 217 5.29 5.78 -5.18
CA GLU A 217 5.54 7.05 -5.89
C GLU A 217 5.05 7.00 -7.34
N GLN A 218 5.34 5.91 -8.06
CA GLN A 218 4.88 5.71 -9.45
C GLN A 218 3.36 5.53 -9.54
N ILE A 219 2.74 4.80 -8.60
CA ILE A 219 1.28 4.62 -8.53
C ILE A 219 0.59 5.97 -8.27
N MET A 220 1.13 6.79 -7.36
CA MET A 220 0.63 8.14 -7.09
C MET A 220 0.74 9.05 -8.31
N LEU A 221 1.88 9.00 -9.01
CA LEU A 221 2.07 9.72 -10.26
C LEU A 221 1.05 9.28 -11.32
N ALA A 222 0.87 7.97 -11.51
CA ALA A 222 -0.12 7.43 -12.43
C ALA A 222 -1.55 7.88 -12.08
N SER A 223 -1.89 7.92 -10.79
CA SER A 223 -3.16 8.45 -10.29
C SER A 223 -3.37 9.92 -10.70
N GLN A 224 -2.37 10.77 -10.47
CA GLN A 224 -2.43 12.19 -10.87
C GLN A 224 -2.60 12.36 -12.38
N LEU A 225 -1.87 11.57 -13.18
CA LEU A 225 -2.00 11.58 -14.63
C LEU A 225 -3.40 11.13 -15.07
N MET A 226 -3.96 10.11 -14.43
CA MET A 226 -5.30 9.63 -14.74
C MET A 226 -6.37 10.69 -14.46
N HIS A 227 -6.27 11.42 -13.35
CA HIS A 227 -7.17 12.54 -13.06
C HIS A 227 -7.07 13.67 -14.09
N VAL A 228 -5.91 13.88 -14.72
CA VAL A 228 -5.79 14.83 -15.85
C VAL A 228 -6.57 14.34 -17.06
N LEU A 229 -6.61 13.02 -17.32
CA LEU A 229 -7.28 12.40 -18.47
C LEU A 229 -8.79 12.21 -18.29
N ASP A 230 -9.32 12.55 -17.12
CA ASP A 230 -10.75 12.54 -16.81
C ASP A 230 -11.33 13.96 -16.64
N LYS A 231 -10.56 14.99 -16.98
CA LYS A 231 -11.03 16.39 -17.06
C LYS A 231 -11.88 16.66 -18.29
#